data_AF-A0AA97DSD4-F1
#
_entry.id   AF-A0AA97DSD4-F1
#
_cell.length_a   1.000
_cell.length_b   1.000
_cell.length_c   1.000
_cell.angle_alpha   90.00
_cell.angle_beta   90.00
_cell.angle_gamma   90.00
#
_symmetry.space_group_name_H-M   'P 1'
#
loop_
_entity.id
_entity.type
_entity.pdbx_description
1 polymer ?
#
loop_
_entity_poly.entity_id
_entity_poly.type
_entity_poly.pdbx_seq_one_letter_code
_entity_poly.pdbx_strand_id
1 'polypeptide(L)'
;MDSIRINNGVKVIEVNDAGDTIRLPLSDDSFVKGFYGLLNDIKTQAEAISAKKADIAETIDDVVKFDEEVRDKTDALIGEDTCKKVFGDVLPSSDMFIELFTKLLPFIEDHTNKRVANMNKYSAERVGSV
;
A
#
# COMPACT_ATOMS: atom_id res chain seq x y z
N MET A 1 -31.76 -16.55 15.83
CA MET A 1 -30.36 -16.15 16.09
C MET A 1 -30.19 -14.79 15.44
N ASP A 2 -29.92 -13.77 16.24
CA ASP A 2 -29.71 -12.42 15.73
C ASP A 2 -28.25 -12.28 15.25
N SER A 3 -28.06 -11.64 14.09
CA SER A 3 -26.72 -11.39 13.52
C SER A 3 -26.53 -9.91 13.25
N ILE A 4 -25.37 -9.37 13.60
CA ILE A 4 -24.96 -8.00 13.28
C ILE A 4 -23.86 -8.08 12.22
N ARG A 5 -23.98 -7.27 11.16
CA ARG A 5 -22.96 -7.13 10.12
C ARG A 5 -22.40 -5.71 10.17
N ILE A 6 -21.09 -5.61 10.41
CA ILE A 6 -20.37 -4.33 10.40
C ILE A 6 -19.51 -4.30 9.14
N ASN A 7 -19.55 -3.20 8.41
CA ASN A 7 -18.61 -2.95 7.33
C ASN A 7 -17.22 -2.69 7.95
N ASN A 8 -16.29 -3.64 7.77
CA ASN A 8 -14.93 -3.55 8.30
C ASN A 8 -14.02 -2.62 7.47
N GLY A 9 -14.53 -2.01 6.40
CA GLY A 9 -13.81 -1.07 5.54
C GLY A 9 -12.71 -1.71 4.70
N VAL A 10 -12.72 -3.02 4.54
CA VAL A 10 -11.80 -3.72 3.64
C VAL A 10 -12.27 -3.53 2.20
N LYS A 11 -11.44 -2.91 1.37
CA LYS A 11 -11.64 -2.83 -0.07
C LYS A 11 -11.00 -4.04 -0.74
N VAL A 12 -11.76 -4.76 -1.56
CA VAL A 12 -11.26 -5.87 -2.37
C VAL A 12 -11.07 -5.37 -3.80
N ILE A 13 -9.92 -5.64 -4.40
CA ILE A 13 -9.56 -5.22 -5.75
C ILE A 13 -9.07 -6.43 -6.53
N GLU A 14 -9.60 -6.64 -7.73
CA GLU A 14 -9.08 -7.63 -8.68
C GLU A 14 -7.84 -7.09 -9.38
N VAL A 15 -6.80 -7.90 -9.50
CA VAL A 15 -5.47 -7.44 -9.92
C VAL A 15 -4.97 -8.08 -11.21
N ASN A 16 -5.67 -9.07 -11.75
CA ASN A 16 -5.30 -9.75 -12.99
C ASN A 16 -6.51 -10.40 -13.67
N ASP A 17 -6.33 -10.85 -14.92
CA ASP A 17 -7.38 -11.52 -15.70
C ASP A 17 -7.75 -12.93 -15.19
N ALA A 18 -6.98 -13.47 -14.23
CA ALA A 18 -7.29 -14.74 -13.56
C ALA A 18 -8.31 -14.57 -12.42
N GLY A 19 -8.68 -13.33 -12.08
CA GLY A 19 -9.62 -13.02 -11.00
C GLY A 19 -8.99 -13.01 -9.61
N ASP A 20 -7.65 -12.97 -9.51
CA ASP A 20 -7.00 -12.84 -8.20
C ASP A 20 -7.33 -11.48 -7.59
N THR A 21 -7.44 -11.47 -6.25
CA THR A 21 -7.79 -10.26 -5.52
C THR A 21 -6.79 -9.95 -4.40
N ILE A 22 -6.63 -8.66 -4.16
CA ILE A 22 -5.94 -8.11 -2.99
C ILE A 22 -6.94 -7.42 -2.06
N ARG A 23 -6.58 -7.31 -0.79
CA ARG A 23 -7.43 -6.74 0.26
C ARG A 23 -6.73 -5.56 0.90
N LEU A 24 -7.36 -4.40 0.86
CA LEU A 24 -6.88 -3.18 1.48
C LEU A 24 -7.74 -2.89 2.72
N PRO A 25 -7.24 -3.12 3.95
CA PRO A 25 -7.97 -2.77 5.17
C PRO A 25 -7.89 -1.26 5.41
N LEU A 26 -8.58 -0.47 4.58
CA LEU A 26 -8.49 1.00 4.59
C LEU A 26 -8.94 1.65 5.91
N SER A 27 -9.81 0.96 6.66
CA SER A 27 -10.21 1.38 8.00
C SER A 27 -9.17 1.10 9.10
N ASP A 28 -8.07 0.41 8.79
CA ASP A 28 -6.94 0.21 9.70
C ASP A 28 -5.88 1.32 9.49
N ASP A 29 -5.75 2.20 10.49
CA ASP A 29 -4.79 3.30 10.51
C ASP A 29 -3.34 2.79 10.42
N SER A 30 -3.08 1.59 10.95
CA SER A 30 -1.78 0.95 10.89
C SER A 30 -1.42 0.59 9.46
N PHE A 31 -2.39 0.10 8.68
CA PHE A 31 -2.22 -0.17 7.25
C PHE A 31 -1.94 1.11 6.47
N VAL A 32 -2.77 2.15 6.66
CA VAL A 32 -2.58 3.43 5.96
C VAL A 32 -1.22 4.05 6.29
N LYS A 33 -0.83 4.06 7.57
CA LYS A 33 0.49 4.52 7.99
C LYS A 33 1.61 3.66 7.40
N GLY A 34 1.46 2.34 7.39
CA GLY A 34 2.41 1.40 6.81
C GLY A 34 2.61 1.64 5.30
N PHE A 35 1.53 1.93 4.57
CA PHE A 35 1.58 2.24 3.14
C PHE A 35 2.40 3.49 2.85
N TYR A 36 2.12 4.61 3.53
CA TYR A 36 2.93 5.83 3.36
C TYR A 36 4.37 5.66 3.87
N GLY A 37 4.58 4.84 4.90
CA GLY A 37 5.91 4.44 5.35
C GLY A 37 6.70 3.73 4.26
N LEU A 38 6.08 2.73 3.60
CA LEU A 38 6.67 2.00 2.48
C LEU A 38 7.05 2.94 1.32
N LEU A 39 6.17 3.87 0.95
CA LEU A 39 6.47 4.87 -0.09
C LEU A 39 7.68 5.74 0.26
N ASN A 40 7.80 6.14 1.52
CA ASN A 40 8.92 6.95 1.97
C ASN A 40 10.23 6.16 2.04
N ASP A 41 10.17 4.90 2.46
CA ASP A 41 11.32 3.98 2.44
C ASP A 41 11.84 3.78 1.02
N ILE A 42 10.94 3.49 0.08
CA ILE A 42 11.24 3.36 -1.35
C ILE A 42 11.97 4.60 -1.88
N LYS A 43 11.41 5.79 -1.60
CA LYS A 43 12.01 7.05 -2.03
C LYS A 43 13.43 7.21 -1.47
N THR A 44 13.60 6.97 -0.17
CA THR A 44 14.88 7.16 0.53
C THR A 44 15.95 6.20 -0.01
N GLN A 45 15.59 4.93 -0.23
CA GLN A 45 16.51 3.94 -0.77
C GLN A 45 16.87 4.21 -2.24
N ALA A 46 15.90 4.59 -3.07
CA ALA A 46 16.15 4.97 -4.46
C ALA A 46 17.11 6.18 -4.56
N GLU A 47 16.93 7.20 -3.72
CA GLU A 47 17.85 8.34 -3.62
C GLU A 47 19.26 7.88 -3.22
N ALA A 48 19.37 6.99 -2.24
CA ALA A 48 20.66 6.45 -1.78
C ALA A 48 21.39 5.65 -2.87
N ILE A 49 20.67 4.83 -3.65
CA ILE A 49 21.23 4.07 -4.78
C ILE A 49 21.68 5.04 -5.88
N SER A 50 20.85 6.01 -6.24
CA SER A 50 21.16 7.00 -7.29
C SER A 50 22.37 7.89 -6.96
N ALA A 51 22.64 8.11 -5.67
CA ALA A 51 23.77 8.92 -5.20
C ALA A 51 25.12 8.18 -5.26
N LYS A 52 25.11 6.85 -5.36
CA LYS A 52 26.35 6.06 -5.49
C LYS A 52 26.96 6.30 -6.87
N LYS A 53 28.23 6.73 -6.89
CA LYS A 53 29.06 6.70 -8.11
C LYS A 53 29.71 5.32 -8.23
N ALA A 54 28.91 4.30 -8.50
CA ALA A 54 29.35 2.92 -8.69
C ALA A 54 29.37 2.57 -10.20
N ASP A 55 30.03 1.46 -10.55
CA ASP A 55 29.92 0.88 -11.89
C ASP A 55 28.50 0.33 -12.11
N ILE A 56 28.09 0.16 -13.37
CA ILE A 56 26.77 -0.32 -13.78
C ILE A 56 26.46 -1.68 -13.16
N ALA A 57 27.45 -2.58 -13.09
CA ALA A 57 27.25 -3.92 -12.53
C ALA A 57 26.90 -3.90 -11.02
N GLU A 58 27.61 -3.11 -10.23
CA GLU A 58 27.34 -2.95 -8.79
C GLU A 58 26.00 -2.23 -8.55
N THR A 59 25.67 -1.28 -9.43
CA THR A 59 24.38 -0.59 -9.40
C THR A 59 23.22 -1.55 -9.66
N ILE A 60 23.36 -2.51 -10.58
CA ILE A 60 22.33 -3.52 -10.85
C ILE A 60 22.11 -4.42 -9.64
N ASP A 61 23.16 -4.90 -8.98
CA ASP A 61 23.03 -5.74 -7.78
C ASP A 61 22.30 -5.01 -6.63
N ASP A 62 22.55 -3.71 -6.46
CA ASP A 62 21.85 -2.88 -5.49
C ASP A 62 20.37 -2.68 -5.86
N VAL A 63 20.07 -2.49 -7.14
CA VAL A 63 18.68 -2.38 -7.64
C VAL A 63 17.92 -3.69 -7.44
N VAL A 64 18.53 -4.84 -7.70
CA VAL A 64 17.89 -6.14 -7.47
C VAL A 64 17.54 -6.32 -6.00
N LYS A 65 18.46 -6.01 -5.07
CA LYS A 65 18.19 -6.08 -3.62
C LYS A 65 17.09 -5.13 -3.20
N PHE A 66 17.06 -3.94 -3.78
CA PHE A 66 16.02 -2.97 -3.54
C PHE A 66 14.65 -3.50 -3.98
N ASP A 67 14.54 -4.03 -5.20
CA ASP A 67 13.30 -4.59 -5.72
C ASP A 67 12.83 -5.80 -4.89
N GLU A 68 13.75 -6.63 -4.38
CA GLU A 68 13.44 -7.73 -3.45
C GLU A 68 12.88 -7.22 -2.11
N GLU A 69 13.50 -6.19 -1.53
CA GLU A 69 13.02 -5.60 -0.27
C GLU A 69 11.63 -4.97 -0.44
N VAL A 70 11.40 -4.27 -1.56
CA VAL A 70 10.10 -3.67 -1.86
C VAL A 70 9.03 -4.73 -2.06
N ARG A 71 9.34 -5.84 -2.75
CA ARG A 71 8.45 -7.01 -2.88
C ARG A 71 8.04 -7.52 -1.49
N ASP A 72 9.02 -7.83 -0.65
CA ASP A 72 8.79 -8.46 0.64
C ASP A 72 7.99 -7.55 1.59
N LYS A 73 8.29 -6.24 1.60
CA LYS A 73 7.52 -5.27 2.37
C LYS A 73 6.09 -5.09 1.83
N THR A 74 5.91 -5.13 0.52
CA THR A 74 4.58 -5.04 -0.12
C THR A 74 3.72 -6.24 0.27
N ASP A 75 4.27 -7.46 0.20
CA ASP A 75 3.59 -8.68 0.58
C ASP A 75 3.30 -8.70 2.09
N ALA A 76 4.22 -8.24 2.93
CA ALA A 76 3.99 -8.12 4.37
C ALA A 76 2.87 -7.11 4.71
N LEU A 77 2.76 -6.02 3.96
CA LEU A 77 1.79 -4.96 4.22
C LEU A 77 0.39 -5.28 3.69
N ILE A 78 0.29 -5.76 2.44
CA ILE A 78 -0.99 -5.96 1.74
C ILE A 78 -1.49 -7.40 1.95
N GLY A 79 -0.58 -8.36 2.03
CA GLY A 79 -0.88 -9.77 2.25
C GLY A 79 0.03 -10.69 1.44
N GLU A 80 0.19 -11.91 1.93
CA GLU A 80 1.05 -12.93 1.30
C GLU A 80 0.69 -13.14 -0.18
N ASP A 81 1.75 -13.30 -0.99
CA ASP A 81 1.69 -13.46 -2.45
C ASP A 81 1.03 -12.29 -3.21
N THR A 82 0.96 -11.09 -2.63
CA THR A 82 0.41 -9.92 -3.33
C THR A 82 1.17 -9.63 -4.62
N CYS A 83 2.49 -9.58 -4.56
CA CYS A 83 3.35 -9.31 -5.71
C CYS A 83 3.20 -10.40 -6.77
N LYS A 84 3.12 -11.67 -6.36
CA LYS A 84 2.91 -12.79 -7.29
C LYS A 84 1.57 -12.68 -8.03
N LYS A 85 0.49 -12.27 -7.34
CA LYS A 85 -0.83 -12.07 -7.94
C LYS A 85 -0.86 -10.89 -8.90
N VAL A 86 -0.23 -9.77 -8.53
CA VAL A 86 -0.24 -8.53 -9.31
C VAL A 86 0.69 -8.60 -10.52
N PHE A 87 1.91 -9.12 -10.33
CA PHE A 87 2.98 -9.03 -11.31
C PHE A 87 3.33 -10.36 -11.98
N GLY A 88 2.85 -11.49 -11.43
CA GLY A 88 3.22 -12.83 -11.86
C GLY A 88 4.46 -13.36 -11.14
N ASP A 89 5.01 -14.47 -11.63
CA ASP A 89 6.16 -15.18 -11.04
C ASP A 89 7.50 -14.54 -11.45
N VAL A 90 7.66 -13.25 -11.14
CA VAL A 90 8.84 -12.44 -11.47
C VAL A 90 9.22 -11.54 -10.29
N LEU A 91 10.48 -11.10 -10.25
CA LEU A 91 10.87 -9.98 -9.41
C LEU A 91 10.39 -8.69 -10.09
N PRO A 92 9.42 -7.94 -9.51
CA PRO A 92 8.91 -6.73 -10.13
C PRO A 92 9.98 -5.64 -10.09
N SER A 93 10.10 -4.88 -11.18
CA SER A 93 11.00 -3.73 -11.22
C SER A 93 10.40 -2.55 -10.45
N SER A 94 11.27 -1.59 -10.11
CA SER A 94 10.86 -0.34 -9.46
C SER A 94 9.72 0.39 -10.20
N ASP A 95 9.71 0.40 -11.54
CA ASP A 95 8.64 1.01 -12.34
C ASP A 95 7.29 0.32 -12.16
N MET A 96 7.29 -1.02 -12.05
CA MET A 96 6.06 -1.80 -11.81
C MET A 96 5.48 -1.52 -10.43
N PHE A 97 6.35 -1.37 -9.41
CA PHE A 97 5.93 -0.94 -8.07
C PHE A 97 5.33 0.46 -8.07
N ILE A 98 5.96 1.41 -8.78
CA ILE A 98 5.41 2.77 -8.94
C ILE A 98 4.02 2.72 -9.55
N GLU A 99 3.81 1.91 -10.58
CA GLU A 99 2.49 1.75 -11.21
C GLU A 99 1.45 1.20 -10.21
N LEU A 100 1.79 0.13 -9.48
CA LEU A 100 0.90 -0.45 -8.46
C LEU A 100 0.51 0.61 -7.42
N PHE A 101 1.48 1.26 -6.79
CA PHE A 101 1.21 2.22 -5.73
C PHE A 101 0.42 3.43 -6.23
N THR A 102 0.70 3.91 -7.45
CA THR A 102 -0.06 4.98 -8.09
C THR A 102 -1.54 4.60 -8.26
N LYS A 103 -1.82 3.35 -8.63
CA LYS A 103 -3.20 2.85 -8.75
C LYS A 103 -3.87 2.65 -7.38
N LEU A 104 -3.11 2.34 -6.33
CA LEU A 104 -3.65 2.15 -4.98
C LEU A 104 -3.94 3.47 -4.24
N LEU A 105 -3.14 4.51 -4.50
CA LEU A 105 -3.23 5.82 -3.83
C LEU A 105 -4.65 6.40 -3.78
N PRO A 106 -5.43 6.48 -4.89
CA PRO A 106 -6.77 7.05 -4.87
C PRO A 106 -7.73 6.37 -3.89
N PHE A 107 -7.58 5.06 -3.67
CA PHE A 107 -8.43 4.33 -2.72
C PHE A 107 -8.11 4.69 -1.27
N ILE A 108 -6.83 4.91 -0.97
CA ILE A 108 -6.34 5.27 0.36
C ILE A 108 -6.69 6.73 0.68
N GLU A 109 -6.53 7.63 -0.28
CA GLU A 109 -6.86 9.05 -0.13
C GLU A 109 -8.37 9.29 0.04
N ASP A 110 -9.21 8.66 -0.80
CA ASP A 110 -10.66 8.74 -0.69
C ASP A 110 -11.15 8.28 0.70
N HIS A 111 -10.57 7.20 1.22
CA HIS A 111 -10.91 6.71 2.55
C HIS A 111 -10.45 7.66 3.66
N THR A 112 -9.20 8.12 3.61
CA THR A 112 -8.63 9.04 4.60
C THR A 112 -9.43 10.35 4.66
N ASN A 113 -9.80 10.90 3.51
CA ASN A 113 -10.62 12.11 3.42
C ASN A 113 -12.02 11.91 4.02
N LYS A 114 -12.68 10.77 3.72
CA LYS A 114 -13.98 10.41 4.30
C LYS A 114 -13.92 10.26 5.82
N ARG A 115 -12.81 9.72 6.35
CA ARG A 115 -12.62 9.58 7.80
C ARG A 115 -12.48 10.92 8.50
N VAL A 116 -11.62 11.81 8.00
CA VAL A 116 -11.48 13.17 8.54
C VAL A 116 -12.84 13.90 8.54
N ALA A 117 -13.57 13.81 7.43
CA ALA A 117 -14.90 14.40 7.33
C ALA A 117 -15.91 13.80 8.33
N ASN A 118 -15.85 12.49 8.59
CA ASN A 118 -16.72 11.84 9.57
C ASN A 118 -16.33 12.13 11.02
N MET A 119 -15.03 12.25 11.34
CA MET A 119 -14.56 12.68 12.67
C MET A 119 -15.07 14.08 13.00
N ASN A 120 -15.07 15.00 12.02
CA ASN A 120 -15.63 16.35 12.18
C ASN A 120 -17.14 16.36 12.47
N LYS A 121 -17.89 15.31 12.12
CA LYS A 121 -19.33 15.19 12.47
C LYS A 121 -19.55 14.83 13.94
N TYR A 122 -18.64 14.06 14.54
CA TYR A 122 -18.72 13.70 15.96
C TYR A 122 -18.41 14.88 16.90
N SER A 123 -17.61 15.86 16.46
CA SER A 123 -17.28 17.05 17.26
C SER A 123 -18.41 18.09 17.37
N ALA A 124 -19.39 18.10 16.46
CA ALA A 124 -20.40 19.16 16.39
C ALA A 124 -21.82 18.71 16.77
N GLU A 125 -22.23 17.48 16.40
CA GLU A 125 -23.65 17.08 16.49
C GLU A 125 -23.94 16.01 17.55
N ARG A 126 -22.93 15.49 18.27
CA ARG A 126 -23.12 14.38 19.24
C ARG A 126 -22.51 14.55 20.61
N VAL A 127 -21.72 15.59 20.85
CA VAL A 127 -21.55 16.10 22.22
C VAL A 127 -22.81 16.90 22.48
N GLY A 128 -23.87 16.21 22.90
CA GLY A 128 -25.08 16.89 23.37
C GLY A 128 -24.63 17.96 24.35
N SER A 129 -25.11 19.19 24.15
CA SER A 129 -25.03 20.20 25.20
C SER A 129 -25.49 19.55 26.50
N VAL A 130 -24.54 19.37 27.42
CA VAL A 130 -24.83 19.24 28.84
C VAL A 130 -24.86 20.65 29.40
#